data_AF-A0A1V6T4B7-F1
#
_entry.id   AF-A0A1V6T4B7-F1
#
_cell.length_a   1.000
_cell.length_b   1.000
_cell.length_c   1.000
_cell.angle_alpha   90.00
_cell.angle_beta   90.00
_cell.angle_gamma   90.00
#
_symmetry.space_group_name_H-M   'P 1'
#
loop_
_entity.id
_entity.type
_entity.pdbx_description
1 polymer ?
#
loop_
_entity_poly.entity_id
_entity_poly.type
_entity_poly.pdbx_seq_one_letter_code
_entity_poly.pdbx_strand_id
1 'polypeptide(L)'
;MAPSATFIDVEPPVVIGPATKKATRPSNELPQSLIQGARLAKREEFDPTKHLNYVPPKSIYTMEQIGLKGQGISPHAATDPFPLFTQDAITQMRAEIFDEKVLAECQYSSTFNKNMVRGMGPARAPFTYSAWKSPEVLARISEVAGIDLVPSIDFEIANINISIRDENSNVEHTVDLMNDKELPAVAWHYDSFPFVCVTMLSDCTGMVGGETALRTPSGEVMKVRGPAMGTAVVMQGRYIEHQALKAMGGRERISMVTCFRPKSPLVKDETVLVGVRGISDISELYTQYTEHRLEILEERIRHQMKKEREREIAKKPFNIPEMKRFLTHQKLFFESMLTEIQELD
;
A
#
# COMPACT_ATOMS: atom_id res chain seq x y z
N MET A 1 -0.73 29.38 -12.64
CA MET A 1 -0.41 28.59 -13.84
C MET A 1 0.05 27.23 -13.35
N ALA A 2 -0.71 26.16 -13.62
CA ALA A 2 -0.24 24.82 -13.32
C ALA A 2 0.97 24.51 -14.22
N PRO A 3 2.06 23.92 -13.70
CA PRO A 3 3.19 23.55 -14.54
C PRO A 3 2.69 22.58 -15.61
N SER A 4 2.97 22.88 -16.87
CA SER A 4 2.90 21.91 -17.95
C SER A 4 3.96 20.86 -17.66
N ALA A 5 3.60 19.81 -16.91
CA ALA A 5 4.48 18.68 -16.67
C ALA A 5 4.79 18.03 -18.02
N THR A 6 5.97 18.30 -18.55
CA THR A 6 6.63 17.41 -19.50
C THR A 6 6.97 16.16 -18.72
N PHE A 7 6.05 15.21 -18.69
CA PHE A 7 6.32 13.87 -18.20
C PHE A 7 7.41 13.30 -19.11
N ILE A 8 8.58 13.01 -18.54
CA ILE A 8 9.39 11.94 -19.10
C ILE A 8 8.56 10.70 -18.79
N ASP A 9 7.81 10.21 -19.78
CA ASP A 9 7.01 8.99 -19.65
C ASP A 9 7.98 7.78 -19.64
N VAL A 10 8.72 7.64 -18.54
CA VAL A 10 9.40 6.38 -18.22
C VAL A 10 8.30 5.39 -17.85
N GLU A 11 8.21 4.31 -18.62
CA GLU A 11 7.27 3.23 -18.36
C GLU A 11 7.51 2.67 -16.95
N PRO A 12 6.46 2.44 -16.13
CA PRO A 12 6.65 1.85 -14.83
C PRO A 12 7.23 0.43 -14.92
N PRO A 13 7.97 0.00 -13.89
CA PRO A 13 8.55 -1.33 -13.86
C PRO A 13 7.45 -2.42 -13.89
N VAL A 14 7.80 -3.63 -14.30
CA VAL A 14 6.85 -4.76 -14.35
C VAL A 14 6.60 -5.31 -12.95
N VAL A 15 5.33 -5.46 -12.56
CA VAL A 15 4.94 -6.14 -11.32
C VAL A 15 4.89 -7.64 -11.56
N ILE A 16 5.44 -8.42 -10.62
CA ILE A 16 5.32 -9.87 -10.60
C ILE A 16 4.35 -10.24 -9.48
N GLY A 17 3.22 -10.85 -9.86
CA GLY A 17 2.20 -11.29 -8.91
C GLY A 17 2.53 -12.60 -8.22
N PRO A 18 1.75 -13.01 -7.22
CA PRO A 18 1.94 -14.29 -6.55
C PRO A 18 1.70 -15.46 -7.52
N ALA A 19 2.29 -16.61 -7.20
CA ALA A 19 1.98 -17.84 -7.93
C ALA A 19 0.55 -18.31 -7.63
N THR A 20 -0.01 -17.93 -6.47
CA THR A 20 -1.42 -18.11 -6.13
C THR A 20 -2.31 -17.36 -7.12
N LYS A 21 -3.23 -18.09 -7.79
CA LYS A 21 -4.14 -17.54 -8.82
C LYS A 21 -5.59 -17.40 -8.35
N LYS A 22 -5.92 -17.96 -7.19
CA LYS A 22 -7.25 -17.90 -6.60
C LYS A 22 -7.16 -17.63 -5.11
N ALA A 23 -8.08 -16.80 -4.60
CA ALA A 23 -8.20 -16.54 -3.16
C ALA A 23 -8.27 -17.86 -2.38
N THR A 24 -7.30 -18.05 -1.48
CA THR A 24 -7.09 -19.31 -0.76
C THR A 24 -7.09 -19.03 0.73
N ARG A 25 -7.84 -19.82 1.51
CA ARG A 25 -7.82 -19.74 2.98
C ARG A 25 -6.57 -20.44 3.52
N PRO A 26 -5.96 -19.95 4.62
CA PRO A 26 -4.81 -20.63 5.23
C PRO A 26 -5.20 -22.02 5.73
N SER A 27 -4.26 -22.97 5.64
CA SER A 27 -4.43 -24.32 6.17
C SER A 27 -4.15 -24.43 7.67
N ASN A 28 -3.42 -23.47 8.23
CA ASN A 28 -2.97 -23.48 9.61
C ASN A 28 -3.72 -22.41 10.39
N GLU A 29 -4.21 -22.78 11.57
CA GLU A 29 -4.87 -21.84 12.47
C GLU A 29 -3.86 -20.87 13.10
N LEU A 30 -4.32 -19.65 13.38
CA LEU A 30 -3.56 -18.71 14.20
C LEU A 30 -3.58 -19.17 15.66
N PRO A 31 -2.51 -18.97 16.45
CA PRO A 31 -2.49 -19.31 17.86
C PRO A 31 -3.62 -18.63 18.62
N GLN A 32 -4.31 -19.40 19.46
CA GLN A 32 -5.40 -18.88 20.29
C GLN A 32 -4.96 -17.76 21.24
N SER A 33 -3.71 -17.78 21.68
CA SER A 33 -3.12 -16.71 22.50
C SER A 33 -3.10 -15.35 21.78
N LEU A 34 -2.89 -15.35 20.46
CA LEU A 34 -2.90 -14.14 19.64
C LEU A 34 -4.32 -13.56 19.56
N ILE A 35 -5.30 -14.41 19.27
CA ILE A 35 -6.71 -14.03 19.13
C ILE A 35 -7.24 -13.52 20.47
N GLN A 36 -7.02 -14.28 21.56
CA GLN A 36 -7.47 -13.91 22.89
C GLN A 36 -6.79 -12.64 23.40
N GLY A 37 -5.50 -12.46 23.11
CA GLY A 37 -4.73 -11.27 23.51
C GLY A 37 -5.17 -9.99 22.79
N ALA A 38 -5.87 -10.10 21.65
CA ALA A 38 -6.42 -8.96 20.93
C ALA A 38 -7.87 -8.62 21.32
N ARG A 39 -8.52 -9.44 22.17
CA ARG A 39 -9.90 -9.17 22.60
C ARG A 39 -9.96 -7.89 23.42
N LEU A 40 -10.97 -7.07 23.11
CA LEU A 40 -11.21 -5.80 23.78
C LEU A 40 -12.64 -5.76 24.31
N ALA A 41 -12.81 -5.36 25.57
CA ALA A 41 -14.11 -5.30 26.22
C ALA A 41 -15.03 -4.23 25.60
N LYS A 42 -14.45 -3.15 25.08
CA LYS A 42 -15.19 -2.05 24.46
C LYS A 42 -14.48 -1.58 23.20
N ARG A 43 -15.15 -1.70 22.06
CA ARG A 43 -14.73 -1.05 20.81
C ARG A 43 -15.12 0.42 20.83
N GLU A 44 -14.29 1.24 20.21
CA GLU A 44 -14.51 2.68 20.10
C GLU A 44 -14.49 3.10 18.63
N GLU A 45 -15.01 4.29 18.35
CA GLU A 45 -14.90 4.92 17.04
C GLU A 45 -13.54 5.63 16.91
N PHE A 46 -13.05 5.77 15.67
CA PHE A 46 -11.82 6.50 15.43
C PHE A 46 -12.02 8.00 15.67
N ASP A 47 -11.32 8.51 16.66
CA ASP A 47 -11.16 9.94 16.95
C ASP A 47 -9.72 10.40 16.65
N PRO A 48 -9.47 11.27 15.65
CA PRO A 48 -8.13 11.72 15.32
C PRO A 48 -7.45 12.48 16.47
N THR A 49 -8.18 13.14 17.37
CA THR A 49 -7.58 13.87 18.50
C THR A 49 -7.00 12.93 19.56
N LYS A 50 -7.50 11.70 19.62
CA LYS A 50 -7.07 10.65 20.56
C LYS A 50 -6.14 9.62 19.94
N HIS A 51 -6.38 9.27 18.67
CA HIS A 51 -5.79 8.09 18.04
C HIS A 51 -4.65 8.41 17.06
N LEU A 52 -4.60 9.64 16.52
CA LEU A 52 -3.49 10.09 15.68
C LEU A 52 -2.35 10.61 16.55
N ASN A 53 -1.15 10.08 16.34
CA ASN A 53 0.08 10.47 17.02
C ASN A 53 1.17 10.84 16.02
N TYR A 54 0.81 11.68 15.05
CA TYR A 54 1.73 12.02 13.97
C TYR A 54 2.91 12.84 14.50
N VAL A 55 4.11 12.33 14.26
CA VAL A 55 5.36 13.07 14.34
C VAL A 55 6.05 12.91 12.99
N PRO A 56 6.51 13.99 12.32
CA PRO A 56 7.17 13.87 11.03
C PRO A 56 8.38 12.92 11.04
N PRO A 57 8.65 12.22 9.92
CA PRO A 57 9.83 11.38 9.79
C PRO A 57 11.12 12.20 9.90
N LYS A 58 12.18 11.58 10.41
CA LYS A 58 13.50 12.21 10.50
C LYS A 58 14.05 12.58 9.13
N SER A 59 13.82 11.71 8.16
CA SER A 59 14.26 11.88 6.77
C SER A 59 13.15 11.48 5.82
N ILE A 60 13.04 12.23 4.72
CA ILE A 60 12.29 11.84 3.53
C ILE A 60 13.30 11.72 2.40
N TYR A 61 13.51 10.50 1.92
CA TYR A 61 14.39 10.22 0.80
C TYR A 61 13.71 10.61 -0.50
N THR A 62 14.43 11.23 -1.42
CA THR A 62 13.89 11.65 -2.71
C THR A 62 14.16 10.63 -3.80
N MET A 63 13.34 10.63 -4.85
CA MET A 63 13.56 9.82 -6.06
C MET A 63 14.93 10.12 -6.67
N GLU A 64 15.39 11.38 -6.61
CA GLU A 64 16.73 11.77 -7.08
C GLU A 64 17.86 11.15 -6.24
N GLN A 65 17.73 11.14 -4.91
CA GLN A 65 18.74 10.56 -4.01
C GLN A 65 18.94 9.06 -4.24
N ILE A 66 17.88 8.34 -4.64
CA ILE A 66 17.95 6.89 -4.93
C ILE A 66 18.20 6.59 -6.41
N GLY A 67 18.54 7.60 -7.22
CA GLY A 67 18.89 7.43 -8.65
C GLY A 67 17.69 7.27 -9.60
N LEU A 68 16.47 7.52 -9.13
CA LEU A 68 15.22 7.39 -9.89
C LEU A 68 14.61 8.75 -10.26
N LYS A 69 15.44 9.79 -10.44
CA LYS A 69 14.97 11.16 -10.79
C LYS A 69 14.07 11.12 -12.02
N GLY A 70 12.89 11.75 -11.92
CA GLY A 70 11.91 11.82 -12.99
C GLY A 70 11.06 10.55 -13.17
N GLN A 71 11.36 9.48 -12.44
CA GLN A 71 10.47 8.33 -12.28
C GLN A 71 9.51 8.56 -11.12
N GLY A 72 8.45 7.74 -11.04
CA GLY A 72 7.42 7.90 -10.01
C GLY A 72 6.41 9.01 -10.31
N ILE A 73 5.66 9.38 -9.28
CA ILE A 73 4.62 10.41 -9.28
C ILE A 73 5.06 11.62 -8.46
N SER A 74 5.70 11.37 -7.32
CA SER A 74 6.18 12.39 -6.38
C SER A 74 7.71 12.47 -6.36
N PRO A 75 8.30 13.63 -6.03
CA PRO A 75 9.73 13.71 -5.71
C PRO A 75 10.13 12.88 -4.48
N HIS A 76 9.21 12.53 -3.58
CA HIS A 76 9.50 11.75 -2.37
C HIS A 76 9.44 10.25 -2.65
N ALA A 77 10.52 9.53 -2.37
CA ALA A 77 10.66 8.10 -2.61
C ALA A 77 10.16 7.26 -1.44
N ALA A 78 10.72 7.49 -0.25
CA ALA A 78 10.42 6.75 0.96
C ALA A 78 10.74 7.60 2.20
N THR A 79 10.16 7.24 3.35
CA THR A 79 10.43 7.93 4.63
C THR A 79 11.21 7.04 5.59
N ASP A 80 11.96 7.65 6.51
CA ASP A 80 12.24 6.98 7.78
C ASP A 80 10.93 6.60 8.49
N PRO A 81 10.90 5.59 9.38
CA PRO A 81 9.74 5.33 10.21
C PRO A 81 9.38 6.52 11.08
N PHE A 82 8.08 6.76 11.21
CA PHE A 82 7.56 7.88 11.98
C PHE A 82 6.30 7.50 12.76
N PRO A 83 6.13 7.97 14.01
CA PRO A 83 4.90 7.79 14.77
C PRO A 83 3.68 8.27 13.98
N LEU A 84 2.66 7.43 13.88
CA LEU A 84 1.41 7.77 13.20
C LEU A 84 0.19 7.49 14.08
N PHE A 85 0.14 6.36 14.76
CA PHE A 85 -0.99 5.98 15.60
C PHE A 85 -0.57 5.82 17.06
N THR A 86 -1.48 6.14 17.99
CA THR A 86 -1.27 5.84 19.42
C THR A 86 -1.34 4.34 19.68
N GLN A 87 -0.82 3.90 20.84
CA GLN A 87 -0.95 2.52 21.28
C GLN A 87 -2.42 2.07 21.37
N ASP A 88 -3.30 2.97 21.80
CA ASP A 88 -4.73 2.69 21.91
C ASP A 88 -5.37 2.42 20.53
N ALA A 89 -4.98 3.21 19.53
CA ALA A 89 -5.42 2.99 18.15
C ALA A 89 -4.94 1.63 17.62
N ILE A 90 -3.71 1.24 17.91
CA ILE A 90 -3.17 -0.08 17.55
C ILE A 90 -3.95 -1.20 18.24
N THR A 91 -4.33 -1.03 19.50
CA THR A 91 -5.19 -1.99 20.22
C THR A 91 -6.55 -2.14 19.55
N GLN A 92 -7.21 -1.05 19.16
CA GLN A 92 -8.49 -1.09 18.44
C GLN A 92 -8.35 -1.81 17.08
N MET A 93 -7.33 -1.45 16.28
CA MET A 93 -7.06 -2.10 15.00
C MET A 93 -6.84 -3.60 15.16
N ARG A 94 -6.02 -4.02 16.14
CA ARG A 94 -5.79 -5.44 16.42
C ARG A 94 -7.08 -6.15 16.84
N ALA A 95 -7.92 -5.52 17.66
CA ALA A 95 -9.19 -6.09 18.11
C ALA A 95 -10.20 -6.30 16.96
N GLU A 96 -10.12 -5.52 15.89
CA GLU A 96 -10.88 -5.75 14.66
C GLU A 96 -10.25 -6.87 13.82
N ILE A 97 -8.93 -6.83 13.60
CA ILE A 97 -8.20 -7.81 12.77
C ILE A 97 -8.40 -9.25 13.27
N PHE A 98 -8.38 -9.44 14.59
CA PHE A 98 -8.50 -10.75 15.22
C PHE A 98 -9.92 -11.09 15.67
N ASP A 99 -10.92 -10.31 15.26
CA ASP A 99 -12.32 -10.68 15.44
C ASP A 99 -12.63 -11.99 14.70
N GLU A 100 -13.41 -12.87 15.32
CA GLU A 100 -13.72 -14.20 14.77
C GLU A 100 -14.41 -14.10 13.41
N LYS A 101 -15.29 -13.12 13.20
CA LYS A 101 -15.97 -12.89 11.92
C LYS A 101 -15.01 -12.34 10.88
N VAL A 102 -14.10 -11.44 11.27
CA VAL A 102 -13.05 -10.93 10.37
C VAL A 102 -12.15 -12.06 9.90
N LEU A 103 -11.66 -12.91 10.80
CA LEU A 103 -10.80 -14.03 10.42
C LEU A 103 -11.55 -15.02 9.50
N ALA A 104 -12.81 -15.33 9.80
CA ALA A 104 -13.61 -16.24 8.97
C ALA A 104 -13.86 -15.72 7.54
N GLU A 105 -14.11 -14.41 7.39
CA GLU A 105 -14.49 -13.81 6.11
C GLU A 105 -13.29 -13.26 5.33
N CYS A 106 -12.27 -12.75 6.02
CA CYS A 106 -11.21 -11.91 5.45
C CYS A 106 -9.80 -12.51 5.53
N GLN A 107 -9.63 -13.71 6.14
CA GLN A 107 -8.30 -14.33 6.22
C GLN A 107 -7.94 -15.10 4.94
N TYR A 108 -6.78 -14.83 4.37
CA TYR A 108 -6.27 -15.48 3.16
C TYR A 108 -4.81 -15.92 3.33
N SER A 109 -4.34 -16.72 2.38
CA SER A 109 -2.96 -17.17 2.27
C SER A 109 -2.50 -17.09 0.82
N SER A 110 -1.19 -16.94 0.63
CA SER A 110 -0.56 -16.93 -0.69
C SER A 110 0.89 -17.37 -0.61
N THR A 111 1.54 -17.45 -1.77
CA THR A 111 3.00 -17.64 -1.85
C THR A 111 3.79 -16.46 -1.32
N PHE A 112 3.18 -15.28 -1.14
CA PHE A 112 3.83 -14.13 -0.51
C PHE A 112 3.75 -14.19 1.02
N ASN A 113 2.57 -14.49 1.56
CA ASN A 113 2.35 -14.54 3.00
C ASN A 113 1.39 -15.68 3.36
N LYS A 114 1.77 -16.47 4.37
CA LYS A 114 0.98 -17.62 4.83
C LYS A 114 -0.32 -17.20 5.52
N ASN A 115 -0.34 -16.02 6.14
CA ASN A 115 -1.52 -15.44 6.79
C ASN A 115 -1.64 -13.97 6.43
N MET A 116 -2.75 -13.62 5.79
CA MET A 116 -3.13 -12.25 5.47
C MET A 116 -4.58 -12.00 5.91
N VAL A 117 -4.92 -10.77 6.27
CA VAL A 117 -6.32 -10.33 6.46
C VAL A 117 -6.59 -9.17 5.49
N ARG A 118 -7.59 -9.33 4.62
CA ARG A 118 -7.84 -8.41 3.49
C ARG A 118 -9.35 -8.24 3.25
N GLY A 119 -9.77 -7.09 2.72
CA GLY A 119 -11.19 -6.84 2.46
C GLY A 119 -12.05 -6.65 3.71
N MET A 120 -11.50 -6.17 4.82
CA MET A 120 -12.29 -5.96 6.06
C MET A 120 -13.41 -4.92 5.84
N GLY A 121 -13.09 -3.79 5.23
CA GLY A 121 -14.06 -2.74 4.93
C GLY A 121 -14.75 -2.13 6.17
N PRO A 122 -15.71 -1.22 5.97
CA PRO A 122 -16.35 -0.48 7.06
C PRO A 122 -17.26 -1.36 7.93
N ALA A 123 -17.81 -2.45 7.38
CA ALA A 123 -18.75 -3.31 8.10
C ALA A 123 -18.07 -4.21 9.14
N ARG A 124 -16.80 -4.60 8.92
CA ARG A 124 -16.08 -5.54 9.79
C ARG A 124 -14.98 -4.85 10.60
N ALA A 125 -14.39 -3.79 10.07
CA ALA A 125 -13.35 -3.01 10.75
C ALA A 125 -13.62 -1.49 10.68
N PRO A 126 -14.74 -1.00 11.25
CA PRO A 126 -15.14 0.40 11.18
C PRO A 126 -14.10 1.38 11.75
N PHE A 127 -13.37 1.03 12.81
CA PHE A 127 -12.31 1.86 13.38
C PHE A 127 -11.15 2.00 12.38
N THR A 128 -10.64 0.86 11.89
CA THR A 128 -9.52 0.84 10.93
C THR A 128 -9.89 1.55 9.62
N TYR A 129 -11.11 1.31 9.13
CA TYR A 129 -11.62 1.98 7.93
C TYR A 129 -11.69 3.51 8.13
N SER A 130 -12.27 3.96 9.25
CA SER A 130 -12.40 5.39 9.56
C SER A 130 -11.05 6.05 9.78
N ALA A 131 -10.09 5.36 10.39
CA ALA A 131 -8.72 5.84 10.55
C ALA A 131 -8.07 6.16 9.20
N TRP A 132 -8.19 5.26 8.22
CA TRP A 132 -7.58 5.46 6.89
C TRP A 132 -8.38 6.37 5.95
N LYS A 133 -9.64 6.66 6.26
CA LYS A 133 -10.46 7.67 5.56
C LYS A 133 -10.45 9.05 6.25
N SER A 134 -9.89 9.16 7.45
CA SER A 134 -9.82 10.41 8.21
C SER A 134 -9.06 11.49 7.42
N PRO A 135 -9.64 12.69 7.21
CA PRO A 135 -8.95 13.81 6.59
C PRO A 135 -7.63 14.17 7.29
N GLU A 136 -7.59 14.05 8.62
CA GLU A 136 -6.41 14.32 9.44
C GLU A 136 -5.28 13.35 9.15
N VAL A 137 -5.57 12.05 9.07
CA VAL A 137 -4.59 11.02 8.69
C VAL A 137 -4.13 11.24 7.25
N LEU A 138 -5.05 11.43 6.32
CA LEU A 138 -4.75 11.63 4.90
C LEU A 138 -3.91 12.88 4.65
N ALA A 139 -4.11 13.96 5.42
CA ALA A 139 -3.28 15.15 5.36
C ALA A 139 -1.82 14.83 5.71
N ARG A 140 -1.57 14.02 6.74
CA ARG A 140 -0.21 13.63 7.16
C ARG A 140 0.46 12.67 6.19
N ILE A 141 -0.29 11.71 5.64
CA ILE A 141 0.22 10.82 4.61
C ILE A 141 0.56 11.60 3.33
N SER A 142 -0.30 12.54 2.92
CA SER A 142 -0.05 13.40 1.75
C SER A 142 1.16 14.32 1.95
N GLU A 143 1.30 14.89 3.16
CA GLU A 143 2.45 15.71 3.57
C GLU A 143 3.77 14.96 3.35
N VAL A 144 3.89 13.74 3.90
CA VAL A 144 5.14 12.96 3.77
C VAL A 144 5.32 12.32 2.39
N ALA A 145 4.24 12.09 1.65
CA ALA A 145 4.29 11.61 0.28
C ALA A 145 4.62 12.70 -0.74
N GLY A 146 4.53 13.99 -0.37
CA GLY A 146 4.81 15.12 -1.26
C GLY A 146 3.75 15.36 -2.34
N ILE A 147 2.57 14.74 -2.21
CA ILE A 147 1.42 14.90 -3.10
C ILE A 147 0.14 14.50 -2.37
N ASP A 148 -0.99 15.10 -2.72
CA ASP A 148 -2.30 14.71 -2.19
C ASP A 148 -2.66 13.28 -2.57
N LEU A 149 -2.86 12.43 -1.56
CA LEU A 149 -3.21 11.02 -1.69
C LEU A 149 -4.60 10.72 -1.13
N VAL A 150 -5.22 9.67 -1.67
CA VAL A 150 -6.41 9.01 -1.13
C VAL A 150 -6.19 7.49 -1.14
N PRO A 151 -6.85 6.71 -0.27
CA PRO A 151 -6.80 5.25 -0.33
C PRO A 151 -7.22 4.79 -1.74
N SER A 152 -6.50 3.81 -2.29
CA SER A 152 -6.68 3.41 -3.69
C SER A 152 -8.03 2.70 -3.90
N ILE A 153 -8.23 1.60 -3.17
CA ILE A 153 -9.45 0.79 -3.16
C ILE A 153 -9.70 0.29 -1.73
N ASP A 154 -10.97 0.14 -1.37
CA ASP A 154 -11.36 -0.20 0.01
C ASP A 154 -10.95 -1.64 0.39
N PHE A 155 -10.86 -2.56 -0.57
CA PHE A 155 -10.39 -3.92 -0.36
C PHE A 155 -8.94 -3.96 0.17
N GLU A 156 -8.10 -3.00 -0.26
CA GLU A 156 -6.70 -2.81 0.12
C GLU A 156 -6.48 -1.67 1.13
N ILE A 157 -7.54 -1.17 1.76
CA ILE A 157 -7.42 -0.09 2.74
C ILE A 157 -6.57 -0.51 3.96
N ALA A 158 -6.56 -1.81 4.27
CA ALA A 158 -5.80 -2.40 5.35
C ALA A 158 -5.48 -3.86 5.04
N ASN A 159 -4.45 -4.10 4.22
CA ASN A 159 -3.91 -5.44 4.00
C ASN A 159 -2.98 -5.81 5.16
N ILE A 160 -3.39 -6.77 5.98
CA ILE A 160 -2.62 -7.21 7.14
C ILE A 160 -1.78 -8.42 6.77
N ASN A 161 -0.47 -8.37 7.00
CA ASN A 161 0.41 -9.53 6.91
C ASN A 161 0.74 -10.02 8.31
N ILE A 162 0.48 -11.29 8.60
CA ILE A 162 0.68 -11.91 9.91
C ILE A 162 1.78 -12.98 9.79
N SER A 163 2.89 -12.74 10.47
CA SER A 163 3.96 -13.72 10.64
C SER A 163 4.10 -14.09 12.11
N ILE A 164 4.13 -15.38 12.41
CA ILE A 164 4.23 -15.91 13.76
C ILE A 164 5.43 -16.84 13.82
N ARG A 165 6.19 -16.76 14.91
CA ARG A 165 7.27 -17.71 15.16
C ARG A 165 6.69 -19.01 15.68
N ASP A 166 7.06 -20.11 15.05
CA ASP A 166 6.70 -21.45 15.51
C ASP A 166 7.60 -21.83 16.69
N GLU A 167 7.04 -21.88 17.92
CA GLU A 167 7.78 -22.22 19.13
C GLU A 167 8.33 -23.66 19.10
N ASN A 168 7.76 -24.53 18.27
CA ASN A 168 8.21 -25.93 18.08
C ASN A 168 9.25 -26.10 16.97
N SER A 169 9.61 -25.03 16.27
CA SER A 169 10.68 -25.08 15.28
C SER A 169 12.02 -25.02 16.02
N ASN A 170 12.75 -26.15 16.07
CA ASN A 170 14.12 -26.29 16.58
C ASN A 170 15.13 -25.49 15.69
N VAL A 171 14.92 -24.19 15.52
CA VAL A 171 15.81 -23.29 14.76
C VAL A 171 16.97 -22.82 15.63
N GLU A 172 17.03 -23.22 16.91
CA GLU A 172 18.21 -23.00 17.76
C GLU A 172 19.42 -23.86 17.34
N HIS A 173 19.26 -24.87 16.47
CA HIS A 173 20.37 -25.74 16.03
C HIS A 173 20.83 -25.57 14.57
N THR A 174 20.23 -24.66 13.78
CA THR A 174 20.69 -24.40 12.40
C THR A 174 21.50 -23.10 12.25
N VAL A 175 21.79 -22.41 13.36
CA VAL A 175 22.43 -21.09 13.37
C VAL A 175 23.92 -21.14 12.99
N ASP A 176 24.58 -22.29 13.11
CA ASP A 176 26.02 -22.43 12.82
C ASP A 176 26.34 -22.86 11.38
N LEU A 177 25.34 -23.15 10.54
CA LEU A 177 25.60 -23.78 9.21
C LEU A 177 25.05 -23.00 8.00
N MET A 178 24.43 -21.84 8.21
CA MET A 178 23.95 -21.01 7.10
C MET A 178 24.55 -19.61 7.18
N ASN A 179 25.67 -19.40 6.48
CA ASN A 179 26.27 -18.11 6.16
C ASN A 179 25.20 -17.01 5.97
N ASP A 180 25.23 -15.97 6.81
CA ASP A 180 25.02 -14.53 6.56
C ASP A 180 24.17 -14.08 5.34
N LYS A 181 23.13 -14.82 4.97
CA LYS A 181 22.12 -14.41 3.99
C LYS A 181 20.86 -14.05 4.76
N GLU A 182 20.69 -12.75 4.98
CA GLU A 182 19.47 -12.16 5.53
C GLU A 182 18.25 -12.67 4.73
N LEU A 183 17.48 -13.58 5.33
CA LEU A 183 16.32 -14.18 4.67
C LEU A 183 15.22 -13.12 4.54
N PRO A 184 14.57 -12.97 3.36
CA PRO A 184 13.47 -12.03 3.20
C PRO A 184 12.20 -12.54 3.89
N ALA A 185 11.46 -11.64 4.53
CA ALA A 185 10.07 -11.86 4.92
C ALA A 185 9.13 -11.70 3.71
N VAL A 186 9.43 -10.73 2.85
CA VAL A 186 8.83 -10.57 1.52
C VAL A 186 9.99 -10.33 0.54
N ALA A 187 10.05 -11.13 -0.53
CA ALA A 187 11.13 -11.06 -1.51
C ALA A 187 11.14 -9.74 -2.29
N TRP A 188 12.20 -9.50 -3.07
CA TRP A 188 12.29 -8.34 -3.96
C TRP A 188 11.09 -8.25 -4.92
N HIS A 189 10.41 -7.10 -4.91
CA HIS A 189 9.24 -6.85 -5.74
C HIS A 189 9.00 -5.36 -5.96
N TYR A 190 8.06 -5.07 -6.86
CA TYR A 190 7.38 -3.79 -6.98
C TYR A 190 5.94 -3.97 -6.53
N ASP A 191 5.38 -2.96 -5.88
CA ASP A 191 3.97 -2.99 -5.52
C ASP A 191 3.06 -2.80 -6.73
N SER A 192 1.79 -3.18 -6.58
CA SER A 192 0.77 -2.92 -7.58
C SER A 192 0.21 -1.49 -7.51
N PHE A 193 0.42 -0.79 -6.39
CA PHE A 193 -0.15 0.53 -6.11
C PHE A 193 0.93 1.60 -6.08
N PRO A 194 0.66 2.82 -6.57
CA PRO A 194 1.66 3.87 -6.66
C PRO A 194 2.35 4.21 -5.34
N PHE A 195 1.57 4.28 -4.26
CA PHE A 195 2.04 4.59 -2.92
C PHE A 195 1.52 3.55 -1.93
N VAL A 196 2.32 3.25 -0.91
CA VAL A 196 1.93 2.42 0.23
C VAL A 196 2.34 3.08 1.54
N CYS A 197 1.54 2.87 2.59
CA CYS A 197 1.89 3.16 3.97
C CYS A 197 1.92 1.84 4.75
N VAL A 198 3.09 1.48 5.28
CA VAL A 198 3.28 0.27 6.08
C VAL A 198 3.30 0.66 7.56
N THR A 199 2.27 0.27 8.31
CA THR A 199 2.12 0.50 9.74
C THR A 199 2.43 -0.78 10.52
N MET A 200 3.28 -0.71 11.54
CA MET A 200 3.58 -1.87 12.39
C MET A 200 2.56 -2.00 13.52
N LEU A 201 1.95 -3.18 13.66
CA LEU A 201 0.93 -3.50 14.66
C LEU A 201 1.46 -4.39 15.80
N SER A 202 2.62 -5.01 15.63
CA SER A 202 3.26 -5.82 16.67
C SER A 202 4.22 -4.99 17.50
N ASP A 203 4.33 -5.36 18.78
CA ASP A 203 5.44 -4.92 19.61
C ASP A 203 6.74 -5.54 19.11
N CYS A 204 7.61 -4.70 18.54
CA CYS A 204 8.91 -5.11 18.04
C CYS A 204 10.04 -4.98 19.08
N THR A 205 9.71 -4.81 20.36
CA THR A 205 10.70 -4.76 21.44
C THR A 205 11.53 -6.04 21.46
N GLY A 206 12.86 -5.90 21.37
CA GLY A 206 13.79 -7.03 21.33
C GLY A 206 13.89 -7.75 19.98
N MET A 207 13.22 -7.24 18.94
CA MET A 207 13.42 -7.71 17.56
C MET A 207 14.64 -7.04 16.93
N VAL A 208 15.46 -7.82 16.24
CA VAL A 208 16.63 -7.38 15.45
C VAL A 208 16.37 -7.68 13.99
N GLY A 209 16.62 -6.72 13.11
CA GLY A 209 16.29 -6.81 11.70
C GLY A 209 14.87 -6.32 11.40
N GLY A 210 14.31 -6.72 10.26
CA GLY A 210 12.96 -6.29 9.84
C GLY A 210 12.91 -5.00 9.02
N GLU A 211 14.08 -4.50 8.60
CA GLU A 211 14.24 -3.32 7.74
C GLU A 211 13.57 -3.54 6.38
N THR A 212 13.21 -2.42 5.76
CA THR A 212 12.86 -2.40 4.34
C THR A 212 14.13 -2.10 3.56
N ALA A 213 14.53 -3.03 2.70
CA ALA A 213 15.65 -2.82 1.81
C ALA A 213 15.13 -2.30 0.46
N LEU A 214 15.69 -1.20 -0.02
CA LEU A 214 15.40 -0.57 -1.30
C LEU A 214 16.57 -0.82 -2.25
N ARG A 215 16.32 -1.23 -3.48
CA ARG A 215 17.37 -1.37 -4.50
C ARG A 215 17.34 -0.19 -5.44
N THR A 216 18.48 0.48 -5.57
CA THR A 216 18.67 1.57 -6.52
C THR A 216 18.97 1.02 -7.92
N PRO A 217 18.88 1.84 -8.99
CA PRO A 217 19.24 1.41 -10.35
C PRO A 217 20.68 0.94 -10.52
N SER A 218 21.60 1.37 -9.65
CA SER A 218 23.00 0.90 -9.67
C SER A 218 23.17 -0.51 -9.09
N GLY A 219 22.11 -1.06 -8.48
CA GLY A 219 22.13 -2.32 -7.74
C GLY A 219 22.50 -2.16 -6.26
N GLU A 220 22.82 -0.94 -5.81
CA GLU A 220 23.08 -0.66 -4.40
C GLU A 220 21.81 -0.87 -3.56
N VAL A 221 21.95 -1.52 -2.41
CA VAL A 221 20.86 -1.78 -1.48
C VAL A 221 20.94 -0.82 -0.30
N MET A 222 19.93 0.03 -0.19
CA MET A 222 19.74 0.95 0.92
C MET A 222 18.77 0.32 1.92
N LYS A 223 19.16 0.25 3.20
CA LYS A 223 18.27 -0.22 4.27
C LYS A 223 17.65 0.95 5.00
N VAL A 224 16.32 0.99 5.04
CA VAL A 224 15.57 1.92 5.88
C VAL A 224 15.12 1.16 7.12
N ARG A 225 15.29 1.79 8.28
CA ARG A 225 14.91 1.19 9.57
C ARG A 225 13.46 0.69 9.49
N GLY A 226 13.19 -0.50 10.04
CA GLY A 226 11.82 -1.02 10.11
C GLY A 226 10.95 -0.23 11.11
N PRO A 227 9.63 -0.14 10.89
CA PRO A 227 8.73 0.51 11.82
C PRO A 227 8.61 -0.27 13.14
N ALA A 228 8.54 0.47 14.25
CA ALA A 228 8.10 -0.03 15.55
C ALA A 228 6.58 0.10 15.69
N MET A 229 5.98 -0.56 16.69
CA MET A 229 4.53 -0.51 16.92
C MET A 229 3.98 0.92 16.90
N GLY A 230 2.92 1.16 16.13
CA GLY A 230 2.30 2.49 15.98
C GLY A 230 3.02 3.45 15.03
N THR A 231 4.21 3.09 14.53
CA THR A 231 4.92 3.86 13.51
C THR A 231 4.58 3.36 12.11
N ALA A 232 4.77 4.25 11.13
CA ALA A 232 4.53 4.00 9.73
C ALA A 232 5.75 4.38 8.87
N VAL A 233 5.82 3.78 7.67
CA VAL A 233 6.70 4.17 6.58
C VAL A 233 5.84 4.40 5.35
N VAL A 234 6.08 5.50 4.63
CA VAL A 234 5.43 5.79 3.34
C VAL A 234 6.45 5.65 2.22
N MET A 235 6.06 5.00 1.11
CA MET A 235 6.93 4.88 -0.06
C MET A 235 6.17 4.77 -1.39
N GLN A 236 6.88 5.10 -2.47
CA GLN A 236 6.45 4.90 -3.85
C GLN A 236 6.69 3.45 -4.33
N GLY A 237 6.00 2.49 -3.70
CA GLY A 237 6.24 1.05 -3.87
C GLY A 237 6.11 0.52 -5.31
N ARG A 238 5.30 1.15 -6.16
CA ARG A 238 5.18 0.82 -7.59
C ARG A 238 6.47 1.00 -8.37
N TYR A 239 7.34 1.89 -7.91
CA TYR A 239 8.51 2.40 -8.65
C TYR A 239 9.84 2.00 -8.04
N ILE A 240 9.84 1.54 -6.79
CA ILE A 240 11.06 1.23 -6.05
C ILE A 240 11.07 -0.26 -5.78
N GLU A 241 12.07 -0.97 -6.32
CA GLU A 241 12.25 -2.39 -6.03
C GLU A 241 12.63 -2.52 -4.56
N HIS A 242 11.87 -3.30 -3.81
CA HIS A 242 12.06 -3.40 -2.37
C HIS A 242 11.79 -4.80 -1.83
N GLN A 243 12.34 -5.07 -0.66
CA GLN A 243 12.08 -6.29 0.11
C GLN A 243 11.92 -5.96 1.59
N ALA A 244 11.09 -6.72 2.28
CA ALA A 244 11.03 -6.69 3.74
C ALA A 244 11.96 -7.78 4.28
N LEU A 245 12.94 -7.39 5.09
CA LEU A 245 13.84 -8.35 5.73
C LEU A 245 13.13 -9.08 6.87
N LYS A 246 13.53 -10.32 7.14
CA LYS A 246 13.05 -11.04 8.32
C LYS A 246 13.64 -10.41 9.57
N ALA A 247 12.80 -10.21 10.57
CA ALA A 247 13.25 -9.86 11.90
C ALA A 247 13.44 -11.14 12.73
N MET A 248 14.48 -11.15 13.56
CA MET A 248 14.81 -12.17 14.53
C MET A 248 14.48 -11.67 15.94
N GLY A 249 14.00 -12.56 16.81
CA GLY A 249 13.42 -12.17 18.10
C GLY A 249 11.93 -11.81 17.97
N GLY A 250 11.24 -11.75 19.11
CA GLY A 250 9.77 -11.55 19.16
C GLY A 250 8.94 -12.81 18.90
N ARG A 251 7.65 -12.75 19.25
CA ARG A 251 6.68 -13.84 19.03
C ARG A 251 5.93 -13.72 17.70
N GLU A 252 5.72 -12.49 17.24
CA GLU A 252 4.90 -12.15 16.09
C GLU A 252 5.47 -10.94 15.33
N ARG A 253 5.11 -10.82 14.06
CA ARG A 253 5.30 -9.61 13.25
C ARG A 253 4.05 -9.39 12.41
N ILE A 254 3.28 -8.38 12.78
CA ILE A 254 2.03 -8.00 12.12
C ILE A 254 2.20 -6.60 11.55
N SER A 255 2.06 -6.48 10.24
CA SER A 255 2.12 -5.20 9.53
C SER A 255 0.81 -4.97 8.79
N MET A 256 0.30 -3.74 8.83
CA MET A 256 -0.81 -3.26 8.02
C MET A 256 -0.29 -2.41 6.88
N VAL A 257 -0.62 -2.77 5.65
CA VAL A 257 -0.28 -2.04 4.44
C VAL A 257 -1.53 -1.39 3.89
N THR A 258 -1.52 -0.06 3.78
CA THR A 258 -2.58 0.72 3.15
C THR A 258 -2.08 1.24 1.82
N CYS A 259 -2.82 0.97 0.76
CA CYS A 259 -2.46 1.37 -0.59
C CYS A 259 -3.11 2.70 -0.97
N PHE A 260 -2.35 3.58 -1.62
CA PHE A 260 -2.79 4.93 -1.98
C PHE A 260 -2.58 5.22 -3.47
N ARG A 261 -3.40 6.14 -3.97
CA ARG A 261 -3.29 6.74 -5.30
C ARG A 261 -3.36 8.27 -5.19
N PRO A 262 -2.88 9.01 -6.21
CA PRO A 262 -3.08 10.44 -6.26
C PRO A 262 -4.56 10.81 -6.19
N LYS A 263 -4.86 11.85 -5.40
CA LYS A 263 -6.23 12.37 -5.27
C LYS A 263 -6.72 13.02 -6.55
N SER A 264 -5.83 13.73 -7.25
CA SER A 264 -6.19 14.45 -8.47
C SER A 264 -6.32 13.48 -9.66
N PRO A 265 -7.44 13.50 -10.40
CA PRO A 265 -7.60 12.68 -11.60
C PRO A 265 -6.64 13.10 -12.71
N LEU A 266 -6.08 14.32 -12.64
CA LEU A 266 -5.17 14.86 -13.66
C LEU A 266 -3.72 14.41 -13.48
N VAL A 267 -3.43 13.75 -12.36
CA VAL A 267 -2.14 13.10 -12.12
C VAL A 267 -2.23 11.66 -12.65
N LYS A 268 -1.09 11.12 -13.11
CA LYS A 268 -1.04 9.72 -13.55
C LYS A 268 -1.34 8.79 -12.39
N ASP A 269 -2.07 7.72 -12.66
CA ASP A 269 -2.39 6.65 -11.71
C ASP A 269 -2.04 5.32 -12.37
N GLU A 270 -0.96 4.72 -11.88
CA GLU A 270 -0.38 3.48 -12.40
C GLU A 270 -0.69 2.29 -11.48
N THR A 271 -1.83 2.36 -10.80
CA THR A 271 -2.43 1.22 -10.12
C THR A 271 -2.67 0.09 -11.10
N VAL A 272 -2.09 -1.08 -10.81
CA VAL A 272 -2.37 -2.37 -11.46
C VAL A 272 -2.92 -3.33 -10.42
N LEU A 273 -3.41 -4.50 -10.83
CA LEU A 273 -3.95 -5.53 -9.94
C LEU A 273 -3.09 -6.79 -9.89
N VAL A 274 -1.98 -6.85 -10.64
CA VAL A 274 -1.13 -8.04 -10.80
C VAL A 274 -0.73 -8.70 -9.47
N GLY A 275 -0.31 -7.92 -8.47
CA GLY A 275 0.12 -8.42 -7.16
C GLY A 275 -1.02 -8.88 -6.24
N VAL A 276 -2.26 -8.42 -6.49
CA VAL A 276 -3.39 -8.63 -5.59
C VAL A 276 -4.50 -9.50 -6.19
N ARG A 277 -4.60 -9.60 -7.51
CA ARG A 277 -5.70 -10.28 -8.22
C ARG A 277 -5.89 -11.72 -7.77
N GLY A 278 -4.81 -12.50 -7.78
CA GLY A 278 -4.85 -13.94 -7.47
C GLY A 278 -5.07 -14.27 -5.99
N ILE A 279 -5.12 -13.27 -5.11
CA ILE A 279 -5.21 -13.47 -3.65
C ILE A 279 -6.40 -12.73 -3.01
N SER A 280 -7.27 -12.13 -3.82
CA SER A 280 -8.41 -11.31 -3.38
C SER A 280 -9.75 -11.91 -3.78
N ASP A 281 -10.83 -11.47 -3.14
CA ASP A 281 -12.16 -11.63 -3.74
C ASP A 281 -12.22 -10.82 -5.03
N ILE A 282 -12.34 -11.52 -6.16
CA ILE A 282 -12.20 -10.89 -7.47
C ILE A 282 -13.38 -10.00 -7.82
N SER A 283 -14.58 -10.34 -7.34
CA SER A 283 -15.79 -9.58 -7.65
C SER A 283 -15.77 -8.25 -6.92
N GLU A 284 -15.38 -8.25 -5.64
CA GLU A 284 -15.25 -7.04 -4.85
C GLU A 284 -14.08 -6.18 -5.36
N LEU A 285 -12.92 -6.80 -5.64
CA LEU A 285 -11.74 -6.10 -6.15
C LEU A 285 -12.02 -5.40 -7.49
N TYR A 286 -12.62 -6.10 -8.46
CA TYR A 286 -12.91 -5.53 -9.78
C TYR A 286 -14.02 -4.49 -9.73
N THR A 287 -15.00 -4.63 -8.85
CA THR A 287 -16.04 -3.60 -8.66
C THR A 287 -15.40 -2.29 -8.24
N GLN A 288 -14.60 -2.29 -7.17
CA GLN A 288 -13.95 -1.10 -6.64
C GLN A 288 -12.87 -0.54 -7.58
N TYR A 289 -12.13 -1.41 -8.26
CA TYR A 289 -11.16 -0.99 -9.28
C TYR A 289 -11.87 -0.27 -10.44
N THR A 290 -12.94 -0.89 -10.97
CA THR A 290 -13.67 -0.32 -12.11
C THR A 290 -14.31 1.02 -11.74
N GLU A 291 -14.94 1.10 -10.57
CA GLU A 291 -15.60 2.32 -10.08
C GLU A 291 -14.63 3.52 -10.08
N HIS A 292 -13.52 3.46 -9.34
CA HIS A 292 -12.63 4.62 -9.24
C HIS A 292 -11.92 4.95 -10.57
N ARG A 293 -11.63 3.96 -11.43
CA ARG A 293 -11.00 4.21 -12.73
C ARG A 293 -11.98 4.91 -13.68
N LEU A 294 -13.26 4.54 -13.65
CA LEU A 294 -14.31 5.23 -14.39
C LEU A 294 -14.55 6.65 -13.87
N GLU A 295 -14.51 6.87 -12.55
CA GLU A 295 -14.58 8.22 -11.96
C GLU A 295 -13.45 9.12 -12.46
N ILE A 296 -12.20 8.62 -12.49
CA ILE A 296 -11.06 9.36 -13.05
C ILE A 296 -11.32 9.77 -14.50
N LEU A 297 -11.84 8.86 -15.33
CA LEU A 297 -12.18 9.15 -16.73
C LEU A 297 -13.27 10.21 -16.83
N GLU A 298 -14.33 10.10 -16.02
CA GLU A 298 -15.41 11.09 -15.97
C GLU A 298 -14.87 12.49 -15.65
N GLU A 299 -14.06 12.61 -14.61
CA GLU A 299 -13.49 13.90 -14.19
C GLU A 299 -12.54 14.47 -15.24
N ARG A 300 -11.70 13.62 -15.88
CA ARG A 300 -10.81 14.03 -16.97
C ARG A 300 -11.57 14.55 -18.18
N ILE A 301 -12.64 13.85 -18.59
CA ILE A 301 -13.50 14.27 -19.71
C ILE A 301 -14.19 15.59 -19.36
N ARG A 302 -14.78 15.70 -18.17
CA ARG A 302 -15.44 16.92 -17.70
C ARG A 302 -14.47 18.11 -17.67
N HIS A 303 -13.23 17.87 -17.22
CA HIS A 303 -12.16 18.88 -17.22
C HIS A 303 -11.80 19.32 -18.64
N GLN A 304 -11.57 18.38 -19.57
CA GLN A 304 -11.23 18.73 -20.95
C GLN A 304 -12.37 19.45 -21.67
N MET A 305 -13.63 19.03 -21.45
CA MET A 305 -14.81 19.73 -21.98
C MET A 305 -14.88 21.18 -21.49
N LYS A 306 -14.59 21.42 -20.20
CA LYS A 306 -14.53 22.77 -19.65
C LYS A 306 -13.43 23.60 -20.34
N LYS A 307 -12.23 23.05 -20.50
CA LYS A 307 -11.13 23.71 -21.23
C LYS A 307 -11.49 24.06 -22.67
N GLU A 308 -12.16 23.16 -23.38
CA GLU A 308 -12.60 23.43 -24.77
C GLU A 308 -13.64 24.54 -24.86
N ARG A 309 -14.60 24.58 -23.93
CA ARG A 309 -15.59 25.68 -23.85
C ARG A 309 -14.91 27.02 -23.56
N GLU A 310 -13.96 27.05 -22.62
CA GLU A 310 -13.19 28.25 -22.30
C GLU A 310 -12.35 28.72 -23.50
N ARG A 311 -11.73 27.79 -24.25
CA ARG A 311 -11.00 28.07 -25.49
C ARG A 311 -11.91 28.73 -26.52
N GLU A 312 -13.12 28.19 -26.72
CA GLU A 312 -14.10 28.69 -27.68
C GLU A 312 -14.60 30.09 -27.30
N ILE A 313 -14.95 30.31 -26.02
CA ILE A 313 -15.36 31.62 -25.49
C ILE A 313 -14.24 32.65 -25.73
N ALA A 314 -12.99 32.25 -25.50
CA ALA A 314 -11.81 33.08 -25.76
C ALA A 314 -11.45 33.22 -27.25
N LYS A 315 -12.24 32.62 -28.16
CA LYS A 315 -12.04 32.62 -29.62
C LYS A 315 -10.64 32.17 -30.05
N LYS A 316 -10.02 31.27 -29.29
CA LYS A 316 -8.70 30.70 -29.62
C LYS A 316 -8.85 29.59 -30.66
N PRO A 317 -7.91 29.44 -31.61
CA PRO A 317 -7.95 28.36 -32.59
C PRO A 317 -7.91 26.98 -31.91
N PHE A 318 -8.46 25.97 -32.58
CA PHE A 318 -8.47 24.60 -32.07
C PHE A 318 -7.05 24.02 -32.01
N ASN A 319 -6.69 23.40 -30.89
CA ASN A 319 -5.36 22.83 -30.67
C ASN A 319 -5.36 21.33 -30.97
N ILE A 320 -5.14 20.97 -32.24
CA ILE A 320 -5.14 19.56 -32.68
C ILE A 320 -4.13 18.71 -31.90
N PRO A 321 -2.84 19.11 -31.74
CA PRO A 321 -1.88 18.33 -30.96
C PRO A 321 -2.30 18.07 -29.52
N GLU A 322 -2.84 19.07 -28.83
CA GLU A 322 -3.27 18.93 -27.43
C GLU A 322 -4.45 17.96 -27.30
N MET A 323 -5.47 18.10 -28.16
CA MET A 323 -6.62 17.18 -28.13
C MET A 323 -6.21 15.75 -28.47
N LYS A 324 -5.36 15.55 -29.48
CA LYS A 324 -4.85 14.22 -29.81
C LYS A 324 -4.11 13.59 -28.64
N ARG A 325 -3.25 14.35 -27.96
CA ARG A 325 -2.55 13.87 -26.76
C ARG A 325 -3.52 13.48 -25.65
N PHE A 326 -4.51 14.31 -25.35
CA PHE A 326 -5.55 14.00 -24.36
C PHE A 326 -6.27 12.68 -24.68
N LEU A 327 -6.73 12.52 -25.93
CA LEU A 327 -7.45 11.33 -26.38
C LEU A 327 -6.55 10.08 -26.34
N THR A 328 -5.29 10.19 -26.76
CA THR A 328 -4.33 9.09 -26.66
C THR A 328 -4.10 8.66 -25.22
N HIS A 329 -4.00 9.61 -24.27
CA HIS A 329 -3.84 9.26 -22.86
C HIS A 329 -5.07 8.51 -22.31
N GLN A 330 -6.29 8.88 -22.74
CA GLN A 330 -7.50 8.15 -22.32
C GLN A 330 -7.55 6.75 -22.94
N LYS A 331 -7.14 6.63 -24.22
CA LYS A 331 -7.02 5.32 -24.88
C LYS A 331 -6.08 4.38 -24.12
N LEU A 332 -4.86 4.85 -23.80
CA LEU A 332 -3.88 4.06 -23.05
C LEU A 332 -4.40 3.67 -21.65
N PHE A 333 -5.17 4.55 -21.01
CA PHE A 333 -5.79 4.28 -19.71
C PHE A 333 -6.82 3.14 -19.81
N PHE A 334 -7.65 3.12 -20.86
CA PHE A 334 -8.55 1.99 -21.13
C PHE A 334 -7.81 0.69 -21.44
N GLU A 335 -6.75 0.75 -22.26
CA GLU A 335 -5.93 -0.43 -22.57
C GLU A 335 -5.29 -1.03 -21.31
N SER A 336 -4.84 -0.19 -20.39
CA SER A 336 -4.39 -0.63 -19.06
C SER A 336 -5.51 -1.31 -18.27
N MET A 337 -6.73 -0.76 -18.24
CA MET A 337 -7.85 -1.40 -17.55
C MET A 337 -8.21 -2.77 -18.14
N LEU A 338 -8.20 -2.91 -19.47
CA LEU A 338 -8.42 -4.19 -20.17
C LEU A 338 -7.35 -5.22 -19.80
N THR A 339 -6.11 -4.77 -19.58
CA THR A 339 -5.04 -5.64 -19.12
C THR A 339 -5.27 -6.10 -17.68
N GLU A 340 -5.89 -5.28 -16.82
CA GLU A 340 -6.06 -5.64 -15.41
C GLU A 340 -7.33 -6.47 -15.12
N ILE A 341 -8.40 -6.29 -15.88
CA ILE A 341 -9.67 -7.01 -15.70
C ILE A 341 -9.62 -8.29 -16.55
N GLN A 342 -9.31 -9.41 -15.89
CA GLN A 342 -9.16 -10.72 -16.50
C GLN A 342 -10.01 -11.77 -15.78
N GLU A 343 -10.46 -12.78 -16.51
CA GLU A 343 -10.94 -14.02 -15.90
C GLU A 343 -9.76 -14.71 -15.19
N LEU A 344 -10.05 -15.38 -14.07
CA LEU A 344 -9.07 -16.17 -13.35
C LEU A 344 -9.27 -17.64 -13.72
N ASP A 345 -8.19 -18.28 -14.16
CA ASP A 345 -8.14 -19.72 -14.45
C ASP A 345 -8.29 -20.59 -13.19
#